data_AF-A0A2P5AKT1-F1
#
_entry.id   AF-A0A2P5AKT1-F1
#
_cell.length_a   1.000
_cell.length_b   1.000
_cell.length_c   1.000
_cell.angle_alpha   90.00
_cell.angle_beta   90.00
_cell.angle_gamma   90.00
#
_symmetry.space_group_name_H-M   'P 1'
#
loop_
_entity.id
_entity.type
_entity.pdbx_description
1 polymer ?
#
loop_
_entity_poly.entity_id
_entity_poly.type
_entity_poly.pdbx_seq_one_letter_code
_entity_poly.pdbx_strand_id
1 'polypeptide(L)' 'MADLAMGWIAGWLEHMEEAVGVKLLDPQRFPRLMAWIKNFRDVTEIRENLPHGDQFLAYFKGLRERFIAQATM' A
#
# COMPACT_ATOMS: atom_id res chain seq x y z
N MET A 1 3.60 -15.28 -11.41
CA MET A 1 3.08 -14.09 -12.14
C MET A 1 2.07 -13.31 -11.32
N ALA A 2 1.12 -13.98 -10.65
CA ALA A 2 0.16 -13.31 -9.77
C ALA A 2 0.86 -12.46 -8.69
N ASP A 3 1.91 -12.97 -8.04
CA ASP A 3 2.61 -12.22 -6.98
C ASP A 3 3.11 -10.84 -7.43
N LEU A 4 3.73 -10.76 -8.61
CA LEU A 4 4.21 -9.49 -9.17
C LEU A 4 3.05 -8.58 -9.59
N ALA A 5 2.00 -9.14 -10.20
CA ALA A 5 0.83 -8.37 -10.59
C ALA A 5 0.08 -7.81 -9.36
N MET A 6 0.05 -8.54 -8.25
CA MET A 6 -0.59 -8.14 -7.00
C MET A 6 0.37 -7.38 -6.07
N GLY A 7 1.66 -7.24 -6.43
CA GLY A 7 2.70 -6.65 -5.58
C GLY A 7 2.41 -5.24 -5.09
N TRP A 8 1.60 -4.47 -5.82
CA TRP A 8 1.13 -3.14 -5.39
C TRP A 8 0.34 -3.20 -4.06
N ILE A 9 -0.34 -4.31 -3.76
CA ILE A 9 -1.04 -4.51 -2.47
C ILE A 9 -0.01 -4.49 -1.33
N ALA A 10 1.10 -5.22 -1.50
CA ALA A 10 2.15 -5.26 -0.51
C ALA A 10 2.96 -3.96 -0.48
N GLY A 11 3.12 -3.24 -1.59
CA GLY A 11 3.90 -2.00 -1.61
C GLY A 11 3.12 -0.76 -1.15
N TRP A 12 1.87 -0.59 -1.59
CA TRP A 12 1.19 0.71 -1.60
C TRP A 12 -0.05 0.77 -0.71
N LEU A 13 -0.78 -0.35 -0.56
CA LEU A 13 -2.11 -0.33 0.05
C LEU A 13 -2.11 0.17 1.51
N GLU A 14 -1.10 -0.19 2.29
CA GLU A 14 -0.93 0.29 3.67
C GLU A 14 -0.74 1.83 3.75
N HIS A 15 -0.02 2.42 2.80
CA HIS A 15 0.17 3.86 2.74
C HIS A 15 -1.09 4.58 2.25
N MET A 16 -1.85 3.95 1.35
CA MET A 16 -3.17 4.46 0.93
C MET A 16 -4.15 4.50 2.10
N GLU A 17 -4.22 3.42 2.88
CA GLU A 17 -4.99 3.32 4.12
C GLU A 17 -4.70 4.48 5.07
N GLU A 18 -3.42 4.70 5.36
CA GLU A 18 -2.99 5.76 6.26
C GLU A 18 -3.31 7.15 5.68
N ALA A 19 -3.10 7.36 4.38
CA ALA A 19 -3.39 8.64 3.73
C ALA A 19 -4.87 9.03 3.80
N VAL A 20 -5.78 8.05 3.75
CA VAL A 20 -7.23 8.30 3.87
C VAL A 20 -7.80 8.09 5.28
N GLY A 21 -7.00 7.59 6.23
CA GLY A 21 -7.42 7.32 7.61
C GLY A 21 -8.37 6.12 7.75
N VAL A 22 -8.23 5.09 6.91
CA VAL A 22 -9.06 3.88 6.97
C VAL A 22 -8.21 2.64 7.20
N LYS A 23 -8.78 1.57 7.76
CA LYS A 23 -8.11 0.28 7.88
C LYS A 23 -8.87 -0.80 7.10
N LEU A 24 -8.26 -1.31 6.03
CA LEU A 24 -8.82 -2.34 5.15
C LEU A 24 -8.17 -3.71 5.40
N LEU A 25 -6.85 -3.74 5.51
CA LEU A 25 -6.00 -4.87 5.84
C LEU A 25 -6.09 -5.16 7.34
N ASP A 26 -7.15 -5.86 7.69
CA ASP A 26 -7.35 -6.43 9.01
C ASP A 26 -6.72 -7.85 9.07
N PRO A 27 -5.70 -8.09 9.92
CA PRO A 27 -5.10 -9.41 10.08
C PRO A 27 -6.06 -10.51 10.52
N GLN A 28 -7.15 -10.17 11.22
CA GLN A 28 -8.16 -11.13 11.67
C GLN A 28 -9.04 -11.55 10.50
N ARG A 29 -9.35 -10.62 9.60
CA ARG A 29 -10.19 -10.86 8.43
C ARG A 29 -9.43 -11.45 7.24
N PHE A 30 -8.17 -11.07 7.06
CA PHE A 30 -7.33 -11.47 5.93
C PHE A 30 -5.97 -12.07 6.34
N PRO A 31 -5.93 -13.10 7.21
CA PRO A 31 -4.68 -13.63 7.75
C PRO A 31 -3.72 -14.15 6.68
N ARG A 32 -4.26 -14.79 5.63
CA ARG A 32 -3.45 -15.30 4.51
C ARG A 32 -2.85 -14.18 3.65
N LEU A 33 -3.59 -13.09 3.46
CA LEU A 33 -3.10 -11.94 2.73
C LEU A 33 -1.99 -11.24 3.51
N MET A 34 -2.14 -11.10 4.83
CA MET A 34 -1.08 -10.54 5.68
C MET A 34 0.19 -11.39 5.65
N ALA A 35 0.05 -12.71 5.71
CA ALA A 35 1.19 -13.62 5.57
C ALA A 35 1.86 -13.47 4.18
N TRP A 36 1.06 -13.35 3.11
CA TRP A 36 1.58 -13.11 1.77
C TRP A 36 2.29 -11.76 1.65
N ILE A 37 1.73 -10.66 2.18
CA ILE A 37 2.37 -9.34 2.18
C ILE A 37 3.74 -9.41 2.85
N LYS A 38 3.81 -10.05 4.03
CA LYS A 38 5.08 -10.23 4.76
C LYS A 38 6.08 -11.00 3.91
N ASN A 39 5.70 -12.17 3.39
CA ASN A 39 6.59 -13.01 2.59
C ASN A 39 7.04 -12.32 1.30
N PHE A 40 6.16 -11.56 0.65
CA PHE A 40 6.46 -10.81 -0.57
C PHE A 40 7.48 -9.70 -0.32
N ARG A 41 7.31 -8.93 0.77
CA ARG A 41 8.27 -7.89 1.18
C ARG A 41 9.62 -8.45 1.64
N ASP A 42 9.65 -9.70 2.10
CA ASP A 42 10.88 -10.37 2.55
C ASP A 42 11.76 -10.88 1.39
N VAL A 43 11.26 -10.91 0.15
CA VAL A 43 12.05 -11.24 -1.05
C VAL A 43 13.08 -10.14 -1.32
N THR A 44 14.35 -10.49 -1.44
CA THR A 44 15.47 -9.55 -1.57
C THR A 44 15.25 -8.54 -2.69
N GLU A 45 14.93 -9.01 -3.90
CA GLU A 45 14.73 -8.18 -5.09
C GLU A 45 13.54 -7.22 -4.91
N ILE A 46 12.51 -7.63 -4.18
CA ILE A 46 11.37 -6.77 -3.87
C ILE A 46 11.75 -5.73 -2.83
N ARG A 47 12.36 -6.16 -1.72
CA ARG A 47 12.76 -5.30 -0.61
C ARG A 47 13.71 -4.19 -1.03
N GLU A 48 14.68 -4.50 -1.90
CA GLU A 48 15.67 -3.54 -2.38
C GLU A 48 15.09 -2.53 -3.37
N ASN A 49 13.98 -2.86 -4.04
CA ASN A 49 13.33 -2.00 -5.03
C ASN A 49 12.06 -1.31 -4.51
N LEU A 50 11.62 -1.60 -3.29
CA LEU A 50 10.48 -0.91 -2.66
C LEU A 50 10.93 0.48 -2.16
N PRO A 51 10.28 1.57 -2.62
CA PRO A 51 10.57 2.90 -2.10
C PRO A 51 10.30 3.02 -0.60
N HIS A 52 11.01 3.94 0.05
CA HIS A 52 10.85 4.21 1.48
C HIS A 52 9.41 4.64 1.82
N GLY A 53 8.86 4.12 2.92
CA GLY A 53 7.44 4.29 3.28
C GLY A 53 7.00 5.75 3.42
N ASP A 54 7.85 6.62 3.96
CA ASP A 54 7.54 8.04 4.14
C ASP A 54 7.27 8.77 2.80
N GLN A 55 7.99 8.37 1.74
CA GLN A 55 7.80 8.94 0.40
C GLN A 55 6.45 8.54 -0.19
N PHE A 56 6.04 7.28 0.02
CA PHE A 56 4.73 6.81 -0.42
C PHE A 56 3.59 7.48 0.33
N LEU A 57 3.71 7.63 1.65
CA LEU A 57 2.67 8.28 2.43
C LEU A 57 2.46 9.73 1.98
N ALA A 58 3.55 10.49 1.79
CA ALA A 58 3.47 11.86 1.27
C ALA A 58 2.81 11.91 -0.12
N TYR A 59 3.21 11.00 -1.02
CA TYR A 59 2.61 10.87 -2.35
C TYR A 59 1.10 10.61 -2.30
N PHE A 60 0.65 9.65 -1.49
CA PHE A 60 -0.78 9.31 -1.40
C PHE A 60 -1.60 10.37 -0.69
N LYS A 61 -1.05 11.09 0.30
CA LYS A 61 -1.71 12.28 0.89
C LYS A 61 -1.92 13.37 -0.17
N GLY A 62 -0.91 13.66 -0.97
CA GLY A 62 -1.03 14.63 -2.08
C GLY A 62 -2.03 14.19 -3.16
N LEU A 63 -2.07 12.90 -3.50
CA LEU A 63 -3.10 12.37 -4.41
C LEU A 63 -4.52 12.52 -3.84
N ARG A 64 -4.70 12.22 -2.55
CA ARG A 64 -5.99 12.37 -1.87
C ARG A 64 -6.48 13.81 -1.93
N GLU A 65 -5.62 14.78 -1.61
CA GLU A 65 -5.96 16.21 -1.67
C GLU A 65 -6.40 16.63 -3.06
N ARG A 66 -5.68 16.20 -4.11
CA ARG A 66 -6.02 16.48 -5.51
C ARG A 66 -7.39 15.92 -5.89
N PHE A 67 -7.68 14.67 -5.54
CA PHE A 67 -8.97 14.06 -5.84
C PHE A 67 -10.12 14.72 -5.09
N ILE A 68 -9.92 15.11 -3.83
CA ILE A 68 -10.93 15.86 -3.06
C ILE A 68 -11.20 17.22 -3.69
N ALA A 69 -10.15 17.94 -4.09
CA ALA A 69 -10.30 19.24 -4.76
C ALA A 69 -11.10 19.10 -6.06
N GLN A 70 -10.78 18.10 -6.90
CA GLN A 70 -11.50 17.82 -8.15
C GLN A 70 -12.97 17.45 -7.93
N ALA A 71 -13.28 16.68 -6.88
CA ALA A 71 -14.65 16.27 -6.59
C ALA A 71 -15.53 17.41 -6.03
N THR A 72 -14.91 18.51 -5.59
CA THR A 72 -15.60 19.66 -4.99
C THR A 72 -15.70 20.84 -5.97
N MET A 73 -15.11 20.73 -7.16
CA MET A 73 -15.28 21.66 -8.28
C MET A 73 -16.54 21.33 -9.08
#